data_AF-A0A0S8EBY1-F1
#
_entry.id   AF-A0A0S8EBY1-F1
#
_cell.length_a   1.000
_cell.length_b   1.000
_cell.length_c   1.000
_cell.angle_alpha   90.00
_cell.angle_beta   90.00
_cell.angle_gamma   90.00
#
_symmetry.space_group_name_H-M   'P 1'
#
loop_
_entity.id
_entity.type
_entity.pdbx_description
1 polymer ?
#
loop_
_entity_poly.entity_id
_entity_poly.type
_entity_poly.pdbx_seq_one_letter_code
_entity_poly.pdbx_strand_id
1 'polypeptide(L)' 'MAYRYGDRYQKTLFPQSIDEYIPQDAPVRAYDVIINSPDFGELGIEFDPHKVGCPEYDPKVMLKLLVYGYPNKE' A
#
# COMPACT_ATOMS: atom_id res chain seq x y z
N MET A 1 15.66 7.58 19.20
CA MET A 1 14.46 6.74 19.02
C MET A 1 13.42 7.21 20.04
N ALA A 2 12.25 7.68 19.60
CA ALA A 2 11.16 8.01 20.51
C ALA A 2 10.57 6.70 21.07
N TYR A 3 10.49 6.58 22.39
CA TYR A 3 9.89 5.42 23.04
C TYR A 3 8.37 5.50 22.87
N ARG A 4 7.76 4.51 22.20
CA ARG A 4 6.31 4.43 22.08
C ARG A 4 5.74 3.74 23.32
N TYR A 5 4.98 4.48 24.11
CA TYR A 5 4.22 3.92 25.23
C TYR A 5 2.90 3.37 24.69
N GLY A 6 2.58 2.12 25.02
CA GLY A 6 1.29 1.53 24.69
C GLY A 6 0.18 2.05 25.60
N ASP A 7 -0.98 2.37 25.04
CA ASP A 7 -2.18 2.72 25.81
C ASP A 7 -3.02 1.45 26.06
N ARG A 8 -3.34 1.16 27.33
CA ARG A 8 -4.16 0.00 27.71
C ARG A 8 -5.62 0.11 27.25
N TYR A 9 -6.09 1.31 26.93
CA TYR A 9 -7.43 1.54 26.38
C TYR A 9 -7.44 1.60 24.85
N GLN A 10 -6.29 1.40 24.19
CA GLN A 10 -6.19 1.33 22.74
C GLN A 10 -6.97 0.12 22.22
N LYS A 11 -8.12 0.37 21.60
CA LYS A 11 -9.01 -0.67 21.04
C LYS A 11 -8.54 -1.19 19.68
N THR A 12 -7.82 -0.38 18.92
CA THR A 12 -7.37 -0.70 17.55
C THR A 12 -5.90 -0.33 17.37
N LEU A 13 -5.08 -1.31 17.00
CA LEU A 13 -3.66 -1.11 16.67
C LEU A 13 -3.48 -0.55 15.26
N PHE A 14 -4.35 -0.96 14.34
CA PHE A 14 -4.39 -0.55 12.95
C PHE A 14 -5.84 -0.16 12.59
N PRO A 15 -6.05 0.81 11.68
CA PRO A 15 -7.35 1.12 11.09
C PRO A 15 -7.84 -0.06 10.24
N GLN A 16 -9.07 0.05 9.75
CA GLN A 16 -9.68 -1.05 8.98
C GLN A 16 -9.10 -1.17 7.57
N SER A 17 -8.52 -0.09 7.06
CA SER A 17 -7.87 -0.04 5.75
C SER A 17 -6.64 0.86 5.77
N ILE A 18 -5.72 0.64 4.84
CA ILE A 18 -4.56 1.51 4.65
C ILE A 18 -5.00 2.89 4.11
N ASP A 19 -6.12 2.95 3.41
CA ASP A 19 -6.69 4.22 2.92
C ASP A 19 -7.07 5.16 4.07
N GLU A 20 -7.52 4.61 5.21
CA GLU A 20 -7.82 5.39 6.41
C GLU A 20 -6.58 5.99 7.08
N TYR A 21 -5.37 5.48 6.81
CA TYR A 21 -4.13 6.13 7.25
C TYR A 21 -3.78 7.37 6.44
N ILE A 22 -4.42 7.56 5.28
CA ILE A 22 -4.01 8.55 4.30
C ILE A 22 -5.06 9.67 4.26
N PRO A 23 -4.69 10.90 4.66
CA PRO A 23 -5.57 12.05 4.54
C PRO A 23 -6.11 12.21 3.12
N GLN A 24 -7.33 12.75 2.99
CA GLN A 24 -7.98 12.93 1.66
C GLN A 24 -7.21 13.91 0.75
N ASP A 25 -6.49 14.85 1.35
CA ASP A 25 -5.65 15.85 0.70
C ASP A 25 -4.18 15.39 0.53
N ALA A 26 -3.85 14.18 0.95
CA ALA A 26 -2.47 13.69 0.86
C ALA A 26 -2.01 13.62 -0.61
N PRO A 27 -0.84 14.17 -0.94
CA PRO A 27 -0.34 14.19 -2.32
C PRO A 27 -0.11 12.79 -2.87
N VAL A 28 0.05 11.79 -1.98
CA VAL A 28 0.22 10.40 -2.36
C VAL A 28 -0.96 9.83 -3.15
N ARG A 29 -2.17 10.37 -2.92
CA ARG A 29 -3.39 9.99 -3.66
C ARG A 29 -3.34 10.44 -5.13
N ALA A 30 -2.53 11.46 -5.48
CA ALA A 30 -2.33 11.83 -6.88
C ALA A 30 -1.63 10.72 -7.68
N TYR A 31 -0.81 9.89 -7.01
CA TYR A 31 -0.15 8.75 -7.66
C TYR A 31 -1.11 7.62 -7.99
N ASP A 32 -2.33 7.56 -7.43
CA ASP A 32 -3.30 6.52 -7.79
C ASP A 32 -3.54 6.48 -9.29
N VAL A 33 -3.64 7.64 -9.95
CA VAL A 33 -3.83 7.72 -11.41
C VAL A 33 -2.65 7.08 -12.15
N ILE A 34 -1.43 7.32 -11.68
CA ILE A 34 -0.19 6.79 -12.27
C ILE A 34 -0.04 5.29 -11.98
N ILE A 35 -0.48 4.81 -10.82
CA ILE A 35 -0.42 3.38 -10.46
C ILE A 35 -1.52 2.59 -11.18
N ASN A 36 -2.65 3.24 -11.49
CA ASN A 36 -3.76 2.61 -12.18
C ASN A 36 -3.63 2.60 -13.70
N SER A 37 -2.73 3.40 -14.29
CA SER A 37 -2.58 3.55 -15.74
C SER A 37 -1.72 2.51 -16.47
N PRO A 38 -0.63 1.93 -15.91
CA PRO A 38 0.23 1.05 -16.67
C PRO A 38 -0.41 -0.32 -16.92
N ASP A 39 -0.18 -0.85 -18.11
CA ASP A 39 -0.35 -2.26 -18.39
C ASP A 39 0.86 -3.03 -17.85
N PHE A 40 0.65 -3.85 -16.82
CA PHE A 40 1.72 -4.61 -16.19
C PHE A 40 2.31 -5.67 -17.12
N GLY A 41 1.54 -6.16 -18.10
CA GLY A 41 2.02 -7.09 -19.13
C GLY A 41 3.02 -6.43 -20.07
N GLU A 42 2.77 -5.19 -20.51
CA GLU A 42 3.71 -4.40 -21.32
C GLU A 42 5.02 -4.09 -20.57
N LEU A 43 4.96 -3.98 -19.25
CA LEU A 43 6.13 -3.80 -18.39
C LEU A 43 6.93 -5.10 -18.15
N GLY A 44 6.48 -6.23 -18.68
CA GLY A 44 7.08 -7.54 -18.45
C GLY A 44 6.84 -8.10 -17.05
N ILE A 45 5.84 -7.57 -16.33
CA ILE A 45 5.40 -8.10 -15.04
C ILE A 45 4.32 -9.15 -15.32
N GLU A 46 4.74 -10.41 -15.32
CA GLU A 46 3.84 -11.55 -15.46
C GLU A 46 3.18 -11.87 -14.12
N PHE A 47 1.87 -12.10 -14.15
CA PHE A 47 1.06 -12.54 -13.01
C PHE A 47 0.22 -13.73 -13.46
N ASP A 48 0.33 -14.85 -12.73
CA ASP A 48 -0.44 -16.07 -13.01
C ASP A 48 -1.42 -16.35 -11.85
N PRO A 49 -2.72 -16.03 -12.02
CA PRO A 49 -3.74 -16.29 -11.00
C PRO A 49 -3.89 -17.78 -10.64
N HIS A 50 -3.41 -18.67 -11.50
CA HIS A 50 -3.55 -20.11 -11.36
C HIS A 50 -2.23 -20.79 -10.98
N LYS A 51 -1.20 -20.01 -10.66
CA LYS A 51 0.10 -20.54 -10.25
C LYS A 51 -0.06 -21.42 -9.02
N VAL A 52 0.41 -22.65 -9.13
CA VAL A 52 0.43 -23.61 -8.03
C VAL A 52 1.60 -23.27 -7.11
N GLY A 53 1.33 -23.05 -5.82
CA GLY A 53 2.34 -22.76 -4.81
C GLY A 53 1.97 -21.58 -3.92
N CYS A 54 2.97 -20.76 -3.57
CA CYS A 54 2.73 -19.53 -2.81
C CYS A 54 1.94 -18.53 -3.68
N PRO A 55 0.81 -17.99 -3.21
CA PRO A 55 0.04 -17.04 -3.98
C PRO A 55 0.87 -15.80 -4.31
N GLU A 56 0.75 -15.34 -5.55
CA GLU A 56 1.37 -14.10 -6.00
C GLU A 56 0.59 -12.90 -5.45
N TYR A 57 1.30 -11.83 -5.13
CA TYR A 57 0.66 -10.58 -4.76
C TYR A 57 0.21 -9.83 -6.00
N ASP A 58 -0.93 -9.14 -5.90
CA ASP A 58 -1.39 -8.23 -6.95
C ASP A 58 -0.33 -7.11 -7.16
N PRO A 59 0.26 -6.99 -8.36
CA PRO A 59 1.35 -6.03 -8.62
C PRO A 59 0.93 -4.59 -8.37
N LYS A 60 -0.34 -4.26 -8.66
CA LYS A 60 -0.90 -2.93 -8.52
C LYS A 60 -1.09 -2.57 -7.06
N VAL A 61 -1.62 -3.49 -6.25
CA VAL A 61 -1.73 -3.34 -4.80
C VAL A 61 -0.33 -3.20 -4.19
N MET A 62 0.63 -4.01 -4.62
CA MET A 62 2.00 -3.92 -4.11
C MET A 62 2.66 -2.58 -4.45
N LEU A 63 2.43 -2.06 -5.66
CA LEU A 63 2.91 -0.73 -6.04
C LEU A 63 2.27 0.37 -5.18
N LYS A 64 0.96 0.29 -4.92
CA LYS A 64 0.28 1.22 -3.99
C LYS A 64 0.89 1.15 -2.60
N LEU A 65 1.13 -0.04 -2.06
CA LEU A 65 1.76 -0.20 -0.75
C LEU A 65 3.14 0.46 -0.69
N LEU A 66 3.97 0.28 -1.72
CA LEU A 66 5.29 0.90 -1.79
C LEU A 66 5.18 2.42 -1.86
N VAL A 67 4.34 2.94 -2.75
CA VAL A 67 4.16 4.39 -2.92
C VAL A 67 3.48 5.02 -1.70
N TYR A 68 2.59 4.31 -1.01
CA TYR A 68 1.87 4.80 0.16
C TYR A 68 2.73 4.74 1.42
N GLY A 69 3.64 3.76 1.48
CA GLY A 69 4.61 3.62 2.57
C GLY A 69 5.86 4.50 2.42
N TYR A 70 6.13 5.07 1.25
CA TYR A 70 7.34 5.85 0.99
C TYR A 70 7.29 7.34 1.45
N PRO A 71 6.16 8.06 1.40
CA PRO A 71 6.11 9.43 1.89
C PRO A 71 5.80 9.44 3.39
N ASN A 72 6.85 9.58 4.21
CA ASN A 72 7.02 10.77 5.05
C ASN A 72 8.39 10.75 5.74
N LYS A 73 9.31 11.53 5.16
CA LYS A 73 10.36 12.23 5.90
C LYS A 73 9.82 13.63 6.20
N GLU A 74 9.12 13.75 7.32
CA GLU A 74 9.11 14.94 8.17
C GLU A 74 9.15 14.47 9.63
#